data_AF-A0A383E7N4-F1
#
_entry.id   AF-A0A383E7N4-F1
#
_cell.length_a   1.000
_cell.length_b   1.000
_cell.length_c   1.000
_cell.angle_alpha   90.00
_cell.angle_beta   90.00
_cell.angle_gamma   90.00
#
_symmetry.space_group_name_H-M   'P 1'
#
loop_
_entity.id
_entity.type
_entity.pdbx_description
1 polymer ?
#
loop_
_entity_poly.entity_id
_entity_poly.type
_entity_poly.pdbx_seq_one_letter_code
_entity_poly.pdbx_strand_id
1 'polypeptide(L)'
;ANHGIVIASNDVDKLKKKINEVEKRLHRPLREIEKRIQYEKIHSLISDTEYILPKYELVHSLALDKETIKAISYRSLYPDHVVFLGPGPMTVVNMEKANKLVSSDIGKHNTIVIENIGVIVHQASSENIDGMLHCLANTLLRVQPNEKLSYLSEQDELELLDWNAEEYRQSIQKKRV
;
A
#
# COMPACT_ATOMS: atom_id res chain seq x y z
N ALA A 1 -21.13 5.75 -7.87
CA ALA A 1 -19.71 6.07 -8.04
C ALA A 1 -19.46 7.52 -7.64
N ASN A 2 -18.60 7.77 -6.64
CA ASN A 2 -18.07 9.10 -6.35
C ASN A 2 -16.72 9.21 -7.08
N HIS A 3 -16.71 9.83 -8.26
CA HIS A 3 -15.52 9.95 -9.12
C HIS A 3 -14.54 11.05 -8.65
N GLY A 4 -14.52 11.34 -7.34
CA GLY A 4 -13.78 12.47 -6.78
C GLY A 4 -14.52 13.80 -6.88
N ILE A 5 -13.78 14.89 -6.69
CA ILE A 5 -14.27 16.27 -6.72
C ILE A 5 -13.54 17.05 -7.82
N VAL A 6 -14.31 17.74 -8.67
CA VAL A 6 -13.75 18.67 -9.67
C VAL A 6 -13.92 20.09 -9.15
N ILE A 7 -12.79 20.79 -8.99
CA ILE A 7 -12.77 22.18 -8.51
C ILE A 7 -12.30 23.07 -9.65
N ALA A 8 -13.14 24.04 -10.05
CA ALA A 8 -12.84 24.96 -11.13
C ALA A 8 -12.94 26.43 -10.68
N SER A 9 -12.12 27.28 -11.32
CA SER A 9 -12.20 28.73 -11.20
C SER A 9 -11.63 29.40 -12.45
N ASN A 10 -12.13 30.59 -12.76
CA ASN A 10 -11.59 31.45 -13.83
C ASN A 10 -10.34 32.24 -13.37
N ASP A 11 -9.87 32.00 -12.16
CA ASP A 11 -8.77 32.72 -11.52
C ASP A 11 -7.94 31.75 -10.65
N VAL A 12 -6.62 31.79 -10.78
CA VAL A 12 -5.71 30.83 -10.13
C VAL A 12 -5.72 30.99 -8.60
N ASP A 13 -5.82 32.21 -8.09
CA ASP A 13 -5.81 32.44 -6.63
C ASP A 13 -7.13 32.01 -6.00
N LYS A 14 -8.26 32.24 -6.69
CA LYS A 14 -9.56 31.70 -6.28
C LYS A 14 -9.58 30.18 -6.34
N LEU A 15 -8.93 29.56 -7.34
CA LEU A 15 -8.80 28.10 -7.41
C LEU A 15 -8.05 27.55 -6.19
N LYS A 16 -6.88 28.11 -5.88
CA LYS A 16 -6.09 27.73 -4.70
C LYS A 16 -6.89 27.86 -3.40
N LYS A 17 -7.61 28.97 -3.22
CA LYS A 17 -8.49 29.17 -2.04
C LYS A 17 -9.56 28.10 -1.92
N LYS A 18 -10.18 27.68 -3.04
CA LYS A 18 -11.19 26.60 -3.04
C LYS A 18 -10.57 25.25 -2.67
N ILE A 19 -9.39 24.93 -3.22
CA ILE A 19 -8.67 23.69 -2.90
C ILE A 19 -8.35 23.66 -1.39
N ASN A 20 -7.74 24.73 -0.87
CA ASN A 20 -7.37 24.81 0.54
C ASN A 20 -8.59 24.68 1.48
N GLU A 21 -9.74 25.23 1.10
CA GLU A 21 -10.97 25.10 1.89
C GLU A 21 -11.49 23.65 1.90
N VAL A 22 -11.41 22.94 0.77
CA VAL A 22 -11.77 21.52 0.70
C VAL A 22 -10.83 20.69 1.55
N GLU A 23 -9.51 20.87 1.41
CA GLU A 23 -8.51 20.18 2.23
C GLU A 23 -8.70 20.43 3.71
N LYS A 24 -8.98 21.67 4.11
CA LYS A 24 -9.25 22.04 5.51
C LYS A 24 -10.50 21.32 6.06
N ARG A 25 -11.57 21.25 5.28
CA ARG A 25 -12.83 20.58 5.71
C ARG A 25 -12.70 19.05 5.74
N LEU A 26 -11.92 18.48 4.84
CA LEU A 26 -11.64 17.05 4.76
C LEU A 26 -10.45 16.63 5.62
N HIS A 27 -9.83 17.57 6.34
CA HIS A 27 -8.68 17.29 7.18
C HIS A 27 -9.04 16.25 8.23
N ARG A 28 -8.21 15.20 8.30
CA ARG A 28 -8.29 14.16 9.31
C ARG A 28 -6.92 14.02 9.97
N PRO A 29 -6.84 14.07 11.31
CA PRO A 29 -5.57 13.89 12.00
C PRO A 29 -5.06 12.48 11.79
N LEU A 30 -3.74 12.34 11.74
CA LEU A 30 -3.08 11.04 11.82
C LEU A 30 -3.28 10.46 13.22
N ARG A 31 -3.54 9.15 13.29
CA ARG A 31 -3.46 8.41 14.55
C ARG A 31 -2.02 8.33 15.01
N GLU A 32 -1.83 8.48 16.31
CA GLU A 32 -0.53 8.29 16.94
C GLU A 32 -0.18 6.80 17.00
N ILE A 33 1.10 6.49 16.78
CA ILE A 33 1.63 5.13 16.81
C ILE A 33 2.45 5.00 18.10
N GLU A 34 1.98 4.19 19.03
CA GLU A 34 2.68 3.97 20.30
C GLU A 34 3.97 3.14 20.13
N LYS A 35 3.95 2.19 19.18
CA LYS A 35 5.06 1.28 18.93
C LYS A 35 6.13 1.92 18.07
N ARG A 36 7.38 1.58 18.37
CA ARG A 36 8.54 1.99 17.59
C ARG A 36 9.02 0.84 16.71
N ILE A 37 9.61 1.21 15.59
CA ILE A 37 10.33 0.29 14.72
C ILE A 37 11.51 -0.35 15.46
N GLN A 38 11.78 -1.61 15.15
CA GLN A 38 12.91 -2.37 15.71
C GLN A 38 14.00 -2.53 14.63
N TYR A 39 14.76 -1.46 14.39
CA TYR A 39 15.78 -1.40 13.33
C TYR A 39 16.80 -2.53 13.43
N GLU A 40 17.27 -2.85 14.64
CA GLU A 40 18.28 -3.89 14.85
C GLU A 40 17.80 -5.26 14.36
N LYS A 41 16.52 -5.58 14.61
CA LYS A 41 15.91 -6.83 14.14
C LYS A 41 15.72 -6.84 12.63
N ILE A 42 15.34 -5.71 12.04
CA ILE A 42 15.18 -5.61 10.58
C ILE A 42 16.55 -5.74 9.91
N HIS A 43 17.56 -5.00 10.37
CA HIS A 43 18.90 -5.08 9.81
C HIS A 43 19.49 -6.49 9.91
N SER A 44 19.31 -7.16 11.04
CA SER A 44 19.74 -8.56 11.18
C SER A 44 18.97 -9.53 10.27
N LEU A 45 17.70 -9.25 9.96
CA LEU A 45 16.89 -10.08 9.07
C LEU A 45 17.32 -9.94 7.61
N ILE A 46 17.65 -8.72 7.18
CA ILE A 46 17.86 -8.42 5.77
C ILE A 46 19.32 -8.43 5.33
N SER A 47 20.28 -8.58 6.25
CA SER A 47 21.73 -8.41 6.01
C SER A 47 22.27 -9.18 4.80
N ASP A 48 21.73 -10.38 4.57
CA ASP A 48 22.18 -11.30 3.52
C ASP A 48 21.03 -11.67 2.58
N THR A 49 20.16 -10.69 2.30
CA THR A 49 18.94 -10.86 1.49
C THR A 49 18.83 -9.76 0.45
N GLU A 50 17.88 -9.90 -0.47
CA GLU A 50 17.53 -8.85 -1.43
C GLU A 50 16.47 -7.88 -0.89
N TYR A 51 16.22 -7.86 0.42
CA TYR A 51 15.29 -6.93 1.04
C TYR A 51 16.01 -5.71 1.61
N ILE A 52 15.34 -4.57 1.54
CA ILE A 52 15.81 -3.28 2.06
C ILE A 52 14.72 -2.61 2.91
N LEU A 53 15.10 -1.55 3.62
CA LEU A 53 14.14 -0.66 4.26
C LEU A 53 13.33 0.10 3.18
N PRO A 54 12.03 0.35 3.42
CA PRO A 54 11.22 1.17 2.53
C PRO A 54 11.76 2.61 2.48
N LYS A 55 11.52 3.29 1.36
CA LYS A 55 11.98 4.68 1.14
C LYS A 55 11.43 5.69 2.17
N TYR A 56 10.21 5.48 2.66
CA TYR A 56 9.53 6.40 3.58
C TYR A 56 9.31 5.76 4.94
N GLU A 57 9.78 6.42 6.01
CA GLU A 57 9.68 5.91 7.39
C GLU A 57 8.23 5.64 7.82
N LEU A 58 7.27 6.46 7.35
CA LEU A 58 5.85 6.30 7.67
C LEU A 58 5.30 4.92 7.27
N VAL A 59 5.88 4.26 6.26
CA VAL A 59 5.47 2.92 5.81
C VAL A 59 5.52 1.90 6.95
N HIS A 60 6.42 2.08 7.91
CA HIS A 60 6.48 1.21 9.08
C HIS A 60 5.21 1.23 9.94
N SER A 61 4.36 2.26 9.82
CA SER A 61 3.05 2.27 10.48
C SER A 61 2.18 1.08 10.09
N LEU A 62 2.36 0.53 8.88
CA LEU A 62 1.65 -0.66 8.42
C LEU A 62 1.89 -1.90 9.30
N ALA A 63 3.02 -1.92 10.03
CA ALA A 63 3.40 -3.00 10.94
C ALA A 63 3.23 -2.66 12.42
N LEU A 64 3.06 -1.37 12.75
CA LEU A 64 3.14 -0.86 14.12
C LEU A 64 1.77 -0.46 14.69
N ASP A 65 0.80 -0.14 13.83
CA ASP A 65 -0.56 0.19 14.24
C ASP A 65 -1.52 -0.99 14.04
N LYS A 66 -2.27 -1.33 15.10
CA LYS A 66 -3.17 -2.50 15.11
C LYS A 66 -4.34 -2.40 14.14
N GLU A 67 -4.91 -1.21 13.94
CA GLU A 67 -6.07 -1.04 13.05
C GLU A 67 -5.61 -1.07 11.59
N THR A 68 -4.42 -0.51 11.31
CA THR A 68 -3.77 -0.59 10.01
C THR A 68 -3.42 -2.03 9.65
N ILE A 69 -2.81 -2.78 10.57
CA ILE A 69 -2.54 -4.22 10.39
C ILE A 69 -3.84 -4.97 10.09
N LYS A 70 -4.89 -4.74 10.89
CA LYS A 70 -6.20 -5.37 10.67
C LYS A 70 -6.78 -5.06 9.29
N ALA A 71 -6.63 -3.82 8.82
CA ALA A 71 -7.14 -3.40 7.52
C ALA A 71 -6.39 -4.09 6.36
N ILE A 72 -5.06 -4.07 6.36
CA ILE A 72 -4.25 -4.62 5.26
C ILE A 72 -4.23 -6.17 5.25
N SER A 73 -4.52 -6.80 6.38
CA SER A 73 -4.63 -8.26 6.52
C SER A 73 -5.95 -8.82 5.98
N TYR A 74 -6.92 -7.98 5.58
CA TYR A 74 -8.17 -8.44 5.02
C TYR A 74 -8.15 -8.48 3.49
N ARG A 75 -8.17 -7.31 2.85
CA ARG A 75 -8.23 -7.15 1.38
C ARG A 75 -7.70 -5.79 0.94
N SER A 76 -7.58 -5.59 -0.38
CA SER A 76 -7.28 -4.26 -0.92
C SER A 76 -8.45 -3.27 -0.72
N LEU A 77 -8.11 -1.99 -0.66
CA LEU A 77 -9.06 -0.91 -0.29
C LEU A 77 -9.50 -0.07 -1.49
N TYR A 78 -8.66 0.07 -2.50
CA TYR A 78 -8.89 0.92 -3.66
C TYR A 78 -8.05 0.47 -4.86
N PRO A 79 -8.41 0.83 -6.10
CA PRO A 79 -7.79 0.26 -7.30
C PRO A 79 -6.27 0.35 -7.38
N ASP A 80 -5.69 1.52 -7.09
CA ASP A 80 -4.24 1.72 -7.17
C ASP A 80 -3.47 0.83 -6.19
N HIS A 81 -4.06 0.50 -5.03
CA HIS A 81 -3.49 -0.51 -4.13
C HIS A 81 -3.27 -1.82 -4.88
N VAL A 82 -4.27 -2.31 -5.61
CA VAL A 82 -4.19 -3.57 -6.37
C VAL A 82 -3.16 -3.47 -7.49
N VAL A 83 -3.20 -2.39 -8.25
CA VAL A 83 -2.32 -2.19 -9.42
C VAL A 83 -0.84 -2.17 -9.01
N PHE A 84 -0.50 -1.52 -7.90
CA PHE A 84 0.89 -1.34 -7.50
C PHE A 84 1.38 -2.34 -6.45
N LEU A 85 0.56 -2.72 -5.48
CA LEU A 85 0.93 -3.62 -4.39
C LEU A 85 0.44 -5.06 -4.60
N GLY A 86 -0.39 -5.28 -5.61
CA GLY A 86 -1.06 -6.57 -5.86
C GLY A 86 -2.38 -6.71 -5.10
N PRO A 87 -3.15 -7.77 -5.40
CA PRO A 87 -4.39 -8.07 -4.69
C PRO A 87 -4.12 -8.33 -3.21
N GLY A 88 -5.10 -7.97 -2.36
CA GLY A 88 -5.00 -8.26 -0.94
C GLY A 88 -5.24 -9.74 -0.62
N PRO A 89 -4.98 -10.16 0.63
CA PRO A 89 -4.36 -9.38 1.71
C PRO A 89 -2.86 -9.16 1.49
N MET A 90 -2.32 -8.12 2.14
CA MET A 90 -0.87 -7.93 2.18
C MET A 90 -0.19 -9.06 2.99
N THR A 91 1.09 -9.30 2.72
CA THR A 91 1.88 -10.29 3.46
C THR A 91 2.25 -9.76 4.84
N VAL A 92 1.34 -9.94 5.80
CA VAL A 92 1.53 -9.62 7.21
C VAL A 92 1.94 -10.87 7.98
N VAL A 93 3.08 -10.83 8.65
CA VAL A 93 3.69 -12.00 9.30
C VAL A 93 4.40 -11.63 10.61
N ASN A 94 4.66 -12.64 11.44
CA ASN A 94 5.57 -12.50 12.58
C ASN A 94 7.03 -12.66 12.15
N MET A 95 7.95 -12.42 13.09
CA MET A 95 9.40 -12.47 12.85
C MET A 95 9.90 -13.85 12.39
N GLU A 96 9.34 -14.95 12.92
CA GLU A 96 9.76 -16.31 12.54
C GLU A 96 9.42 -16.60 11.07
N LYS A 97 8.20 -16.24 10.64
CA LYS A 97 7.76 -16.45 9.27
C LYS A 97 8.44 -15.47 8.31
N ALA A 98 8.73 -14.24 8.74
CA ALA A 98 9.55 -13.31 7.97
C ALA A 98 10.94 -13.90 7.65
N ASN A 99 11.63 -14.50 8.62
CA ASN A 99 12.93 -15.17 8.40
C ASN A 99 12.85 -16.27 7.32
N LYS A 100 11.78 -17.08 7.33
CA LYS A 100 11.56 -18.12 6.32
C LYS A 100 11.34 -17.51 4.93
N LEU A 101 10.53 -16.45 4.83
CA LEU A 101 10.20 -15.80 3.56
C LEU A 101 11.40 -15.11 2.91
N VAL A 102 12.23 -14.41 3.69
CA VAL A 102 13.41 -13.73 3.15
C VAL A 102 14.52 -14.70 2.75
N SER A 103 14.54 -15.91 3.33
CA SER A 103 15.52 -16.96 3.03
C SER A 103 15.09 -17.90 1.90
N SER A 104 13.81 -17.89 1.52
CA SER A 104 13.28 -18.76 0.47
C SER A 104 13.33 -18.07 -0.89
N ASP A 105 13.93 -18.72 -1.90
CA ASP A 105 13.89 -18.31 -3.32
C ASP A 105 12.49 -18.42 -3.96
N ILE A 106 11.51 -18.94 -3.23
CA ILE A 106 10.18 -19.28 -3.73
C ILE A 106 9.26 -18.07 -3.56
N GLY A 107 9.16 -17.26 -4.62
CA GLY A 107 8.18 -16.17 -4.74
C GLY A 107 8.57 -14.93 -3.93
N LYS A 108 9.29 -14.00 -4.58
CA LYS A 108 9.68 -12.72 -3.99
C LYS A 108 8.43 -11.87 -3.71
N HIS A 109 8.02 -11.80 -2.44
CA HIS A 109 7.04 -10.81 -2.00
C HIS A 109 7.67 -9.43 -2.11
N ASN A 110 7.08 -8.52 -2.90
CA ASN A 110 7.62 -7.17 -3.04
C ASN A 110 7.64 -6.40 -1.71
N THR A 111 6.73 -6.73 -0.79
CA THR A 111 6.64 -6.11 0.53
C THR A 111 6.25 -7.15 1.57
N ILE A 112 6.95 -7.13 2.71
CA ILE A 112 6.63 -7.95 3.88
C ILE A 112 6.42 -7.02 5.07
N VAL A 113 5.25 -7.13 5.68
CA VAL A 113 4.87 -6.40 6.89
C VAL A 113 5.11 -7.32 8.08
N ILE A 114 6.05 -6.95 8.95
CA ILE A 114 6.45 -7.77 10.09
C ILE A 114 5.85 -7.17 11.35
N GLU A 115 4.78 -7.79 11.86
CA GLU A 115 3.99 -7.26 12.97
C GLU A 115 4.86 -6.85 14.16
N ASN A 116 4.66 -5.62 14.64
CA ASN A 116 5.37 -5.02 15.78
C ASN A 116 6.88 -4.77 15.56
N ILE A 117 7.39 -5.00 14.35
CA ILE A 117 8.81 -4.86 14.01
C ILE A 117 9.00 -3.73 13.00
N GLY A 118 8.32 -3.83 11.86
CA GLY A 118 8.44 -2.87 10.76
C GLY A 118 8.09 -3.50 9.41
N VAL A 119 8.52 -2.86 8.33
CA VAL A 119 8.22 -3.26 6.96
C VAL A 119 9.53 -3.38 6.21
N ILE A 120 9.64 -4.37 5.34
CA ILE A 120 10.75 -4.52 4.40
C ILE A 120 10.19 -4.63 2.98
N VAL A 121 10.96 -4.14 2.01
CA VAL A 121 10.61 -4.19 0.59
C VAL A 121 11.72 -4.87 -0.18
N HIS A 122 11.39 -5.58 -1.25
CA HIS A 122 12.40 -6.18 -2.11
C HIS A 122 13.16 -5.07 -2.85
N GLN A 123 14.49 -5.17 -2.99
CA GLN A 123 15.35 -4.14 -3.58
C GLN A 123 15.00 -3.79 -5.03
N ALA A 124 14.41 -4.75 -5.75
CA ALA A 124 13.92 -4.58 -7.12
C ALA A 124 12.52 -3.92 -7.19
N SER A 125 11.95 -3.48 -6.07
CA SER A 125 10.66 -2.79 -6.06
C SER A 125 10.79 -1.45 -6.79
N SER A 126 9.77 -1.10 -7.57
CA SER A 126 9.74 0.17 -8.30
C SER A 126 9.42 1.36 -7.38
N GLU A 127 9.78 2.58 -7.78
CA GLU A 127 9.39 3.79 -7.04
C GLU A 127 7.87 3.94 -6.86
N ASN A 128 7.09 3.34 -7.77
CA ASN A 128 5.63 3.32 -7.67
C ASN A 128 5.14 2.50 -6.46
N ILE A 129 5.83 1.38 -6.13
CA ILE A 129 5.52 0.58 -4.93
C ILE A 129 5.79 1.40 -3.67
N ASP A 130 6.94 2.08 -3.59
CA ASP A 130 7.28 2.94 -2.45
C ASP A 130 6.25 4.07 -2.26
N GLY A 131 5.88 4.73 -3.36
CA GLY A 131 4.86 5.78 -3.36
C GLY A 131 3.51 5.25 -2.89
N MET A 132 3.12 4.06 -3.34
CA MET A 132 1.85 3.45 -2.97
C MET A 132 1.83 2.98 -1.52
N LEU A 133 2.91 2.38 -1.00
CA LEU A 133 3.03 2.03 0.42
C LEU A 133 2.91 3.27 1.31
N HIS A 134 3.56 4.38 0.91
CA HIS A 134 3.49 5.63 1.64
C HIS A 134 2.08 6.24 1.63
N CYS A 135 1.38 6.16 0.50
CA CYS A 135 -0.01 6.59 0.38
C CYS A 135 -0.97 5.71 1.21
N LEU A 136 -0.79 4.38 1.18
CA LEU A 136 -1.57 3.44 1.98
C LEU A 136 -1.38 3.70 3.48
N ALA A 137 -0.15 3.87 3.94
CA ALA A 137 0.17 4.23 5.33
C ALA A 137 -0.49 5.56 5.74
N ASN A 138 -0.33 6.62 4.93
CA ASN A 138 -0.98 7.92 5.17
C ASN A 138 -2.50 7.82 5.26
N THR A 139 -3.12 7.03 4.39
CA THR A 139 -4.57 6.87 4.32
C THR A 139 -5.08 6.13 5.54
N LEU A 140 -4.48 4.98 5.88
CA LEU A 140 -4.92 4.14 6.99
C LEU A 140 -4.66 4.75 8.36
N LEU A 141 -3.66 5.61 8.49
CA LEU A 141 -3.47 6.38 9.73
C LEU A 141 -4.54 7.45 9.94
N ARG A 142 -5.30 7.85 8.92
CA ARG A 142 -6.41 8.81 9.06
C ARG A 142 -7.76 8.15 9.34
N VAL A 143 -7.84 6.83 9.17
CA VAL A 143 -9.01 6.03 9.53
C VAL A 143 -9.04 5.89 11.04
N GLN A 144 -10.13 6.30 11.69
CA GLN A 144 -10.27 6.22 13.15
C GLN A 144 -10.73 4.83 13.59
N PRO A 145 -10.46 4.41 14.84
CA PRO A 145 -10.95 3.13 15.34
C PRO A 145 -12.48 3.05 15.22
N ASN A 146 -12.99 1.87 14.87
CA ASN A 146 -14.41 1.57 14.64
C ASN A 146 -15.06 2.17 13.38
N GLU A 147 -14.31 2.92 12.55
CA GLU A 147 -14.82 3.27 11.23
C GLU A 147 -14.93 2.02 10.35
N LYS A 148 -16.02 1.95 9.60
CA LYS A 148 -16.24 0.84 8.66
C LYS A 148 -15.47 1.12 7.38
N LEU A 149 -14.55 0.24 7.05
CA LEU A 149 -13.86 0.24 5.77
C LEU A 149 -14.64 -0.58 4.74
N SER A 150 -14.73 -0.04 3.53
CA SER A 150 -15.16 -0.78 2.36
C SER A 150 -13.93 -1.34 1.67
N TYR A 151 -13.98 -2.62 1.35
CA TYR A 151 -12.91 -3.33 0.67
C TYR A 151 -13.35 -3.69 -0.74
N LEU A 152 -12.38 -3.81 -1.64
CA LEU A 152 -12.63 -4.36 -2.96
C LEU A 152 -13.03 -5.83 -2.84
N SER A 153 -13.97 -6.23 -3.70
CA SER A 153 -14.36 -7.63 -3.87
C SER A 153 -13.28 -8.40 -4.64
N GLU A 154 -13.43 -9.72 -4.75
CA GLU A 154 -12.47 -10.54 -5.50
C GLU A 154 -12.64 -10.32 -6.97
N GLN A 155 -13.89 -10.12 -7.38
CA GLN A 155 -14.22 -9.70 -8.71
C GLN A 155 -13.60 -8.33 -9.04
N ASP A 156 -13.65 -7.36 -8.12
CA ASP A 156 -13.06 -6.03 -8.33
C ASP A 156 -11.53 -6.14 -8.48
N GLU A 157 -10.86 -6.92 -7.63
CA GLU A 157 -9.41 -7.16 -7.72
C GLU A 157 -9.03 -7.86 -9.02
N LEU A 158 -9.79 -8.89 -9.43
CA LEU A 158 -9.58 -9.61 -10.69
C LEU A 158 -9.74 -8.69 -11.89
N GLU A 159 -10.80 -7.87 -11.94
CA GLU A 159 -11.05 -6.92 -13.04
C GLU A 159 -9.90 -5.90 -13.23
N LEU A 160 -9.24 -5.52 -12.15
CA LEU A 160 -8.09 -4.62 -12.18
C LEU A 160 -6.81 -5.32 -12.69
N LEU A 161 -6.66 -6.61 -12.42
CA LEU A 161 -5.53 -7.42 -12.87
C LEU A 161 -5.72 -7.89 -14.33
N ASP A 162 -6.96 -8.14 -14.75
CA ASP A 162 -7.34 -8.62 -16.08
C ASP A 162 -7.21 -7.57 -17.18
N TRP A 163 -6.88 -6.31 -16.84
CA TRP A 163 -6.42 -5.33 -17.81
C TRP A 163 -5.17 -5.81 -18.58
N ASN A 164 -4.30 -6.60 -17.93
CA ASN A 164 -3.18 -7.28 -18.60
C ASN A 164 -3.64 -8.45 -19.50
N ALA A 165 -4.79 -9.07 -19.22
CA ALA A 165 -5.34 -10.12 -20.07
C ALA A 165 -5.90 -9.57 -21.39
N GLU A 166 -6.30 -8.29 -21.43
CA GLU A 166 -6.70 -7.61 -22.66
C GLU A 166 -5.49 -7.29 -23.55
N GLU A 167 -4.37 -6.83 -22.97
CA GLU A 167 -3.10 -6.73 -23.71
C GLU A 167 -2.62 -8.11 -24.22
N TYR A 168 -2.78 -9.16 -23.41
CA TYR A 168 -2.50 -10.54 -23.82
C TYR A 168 -3.41 -11.01 -24.97
N ARG A 169 -4.74 -10.77 -24.89
CA ARG A 169 -5.71 -11.08 -25.97
C ARG A 169 -5.34 -10.35 -27.26
N GLN A 170 -5.00 -9.06 -27.18
CA GLN A 170 -4.55 -8.28 -28.34
C GLN A 170 -3.22 -8.79 -28.90
N SER A 171 -2.30 -9.25 -28.05
CA SER A 171 -1.01 -9.83 -28.49
C SER A 171 -1.17 -11.16 -29.23
N ILE A 172 -2.13 -12.00 -28.82
CA ILE A 172 -2.44 -13.28 -29.50
C ILE A 172 -3.15 -13.02 -30.82
N GLN A 173 -4.03 -12.01 -30.91
CA GLN A 173 -4.67 -11.62 -32.17
C GLN A 173 -3.65 -11.04 -33.18
N LYS A 174 -2.68 -10.25 -32.72
CA LYS A 174 -1.59 -9.75 -33.59
C LYS A 174 -0.63 -10.82 -34.10
N LYS A 175 -0.41 -11.91 -33.34
CA LYS A 175 0.43 -13.06 -33.77
C LYS A 175 -0.27 -14.03 -34.73
N ARG A 176 -1.56 -13.82 -35.03
CA ARG A 176 -2.34 -14.62 -35.97
C ARG A 176 -2.51 -13.96 -37.35
N VAL A 177 -1.77 -12.89 -37.64
CA VAL A 177 -1.69 -12.24 -38.96
C VAL A 177 -0.31 -12.50 -39.56
#